data_AF-A0A379YDX7-F1
#
_entry.id   AF-A0A379YDX7-F1
#
_cell.length_a   1.000
_cell.length_b   1.000
_cell.length_c   1.000
_cell.angle_alpha   90.00
_cell.angle_beta   90.00
_cell.angle_gamma   90.00
#
_symmetry.space_group_name_H-M   'P 1'
#
loop_
_entity.id
_entity.type
_entity.pdbx_description
1 polymer ?
#
loop_
_entity_poly.entity_id
_entity_poly.type
_entity_poly.pdbx_seq_one_letter_code
_entity_poly.pdbx_strand_id
1 'polypeptide(L)'
;MCRSDLLLLDEPTNHLDLDAVIWLERWLKNYPGTLVLISHDRDFLDPIVDKILHIEQQTLNEYTGNYSSFERQRATKLAQQQSLYQHQQEKVAHLQSYIDRFRAKASKAKQAQSRIKMLERMELIAPAHVDNPFTFSFRPPESLPNPLLRMEKVSAGYGDKVILKSIKLNLVPGSRIGLLGRNGAGKSTLIKLLAGTLEPLSGEIGLAKGIKLGYFAQHQLEFLRADESPLQHLSRIAPRVLEQQLRDYLGGFGFQGDKVSEVTERFSGGEKARLVLALIVWQRPNLLLLDEPTNHLDLDMRQALTEALIDFEGALVVVSHDRHLLRSTTDDLYLVHDGQVEPFEGDLDDYQQWLVDLQRQESQQDAPEKESGGNSAQARKDQKRREAEFRTQTQPLRKQIAKLEQQMEKLGAELAAVEEQLADPAAVRHQPQGRTDRPPAKAKPGQIRAGRDRNDLAGGAGTAGTVNAGVRRLSFRLCKKAYPPEWSRGA
;
A
#
# COMPACT_ATOMS: atom_id res chain seq x y z
N MET A 1 3.06 -20.95 0.95
CA MET A 1 3.23 -20.21 -0.31
C MET A 1 3.51 -21.21 -1.43
N CYS A 2 2.81 -21.09 -2.56
CA CYS A 2 3.11 -21.88 -3.76
C CYS A 2 4.52 -21.51 -4.23
N ARG A 3 5.37 -22.48 -4.59
CA ARG A 3 6.62 -22.16 -5.29
C ARG A 3 6.24 -21.58 -6.65
N SER A 4 6.50 -20.29 -6.85
CA SER A 4 6.34 -19.60 -8.12
C SER A 4 7.72 -19.34 -8.72
N ASP A 5 7.83 -19.43 -10.04
CA ASP A 5 9.04 -19.03 -10.78
C ASP A 5 9.03 -17.52 -11.09
N LEU A 6 7.85 -16.90 -11.11
CA LEU A 6 7.61 -15.47 -11.27
C LEU A 6 6.67 -14.98 -10.18
N LEU A 7 7.08 -13.96 -9.43
CA LEU A 7 6.26 -13.29 -8.42
C LEU A 7 6.04 -11.83 -8.84
N LEU A 8 4.77 -11.44 -8.94
CA LEU A 8 4.36 -10.06 -9.22
C LEU A 8 3.77 -9.46 -7.95
N LEU A 9 4.33 -8.36 -7.46
CA LEU A 9 3.86 -7.65 -6.28
C LEU A 9 3.57 -6.19 -6.65
N ASP A 10 2.37 -5.74 -6.32
CA ASP A 10 1.94 -4.37 -6.53
C ASP A 10 1.77 -3.69 -5.17
N GLU A 11 2.66 -2.76 -4.85
CA GLU A 11 2.74 -2.01 -3.58
C GLU A 11 2.61 -2.89 -2.32
N PRO A 12 3.46 -3.92 -2.13
CA PRO A 12 3.27 -4.89 -1.07
C PRO A 12 3.57 -4.34 0.33
N THR A 13 4.22 -3.19 0.44
CA THR A 13 4.49 -2.49 1.71
C THR A 13 3.27 -1.74 2.24
N ASN A 14 2.26 -1.50 1.40
CA ASN A 14 1.05 -0.82 1.83
C ASN A 14 0.32 -1.61 2.92
N HIS A 15 -0.06 -0.91 4.00
CA HIS A 15 -0.78 -1.47 5.15
C HIS A 15 -0.02 -2.55 5.95
N LEU A 16 1.28 -2.72 5.71
CA LEU A 16 2.15 -3.59 6.51
C LEU A 16 2.87 -2.78 7.57
N ASP A 17 2.94 -3.27 8.82
CA ASP A 17 3.81 -2.65 9.80
C ASP A 17 5.28 -2.75 9.42
N LEU A 18 6.10 -1.87 10.01
CA LEU A 18 7.55 -1.89 9.86
C LEU A 18 8.12 -3.30 10.09
N ASP A 19 7.54 -4.06 11.01
CA ASP A 19 7.89 -5.46 11.31
C ASP A 19 7.64 -6.40 10.12
N ALA A 20 6.42 -6.40 9.57
CA ALA A 20 6.08 -7.19 8.39
C ALA A 20 6.85 -6.74 7.14
N VAL A 21 7.14 -5.45 7.01
CA VAL A 21 7.98 -4.91 5.92
C VAL A 21 9.41 -5.46 6.02
N ILE A 22 10.04 -5.42 7.20
CA ILE A 22 11.39 -5.98 7.43
C ILE A 22 11.40 -7.49 7.14
N TRP A 23 10.37 -8.21 7.60
CA TRP A 23 10.24 -9.64 7.32
C TRP A 23 10.11 -9.92 5.81
N LEU A 24 9.25 -9.16 5.12
CA LEU A 24 9.00 -9.31 3.70
C LEU A 24 10.27 -9.00 2.90
N GLU A 25 11.00 -7.96 3.25
CA GLU A 25 12.29 -7.58 2.65
C GLU A 25 13.28 -8.76 2.70
N ARG A 26 13.44 -9.38 3.88
CA ARG A 26 14.31 -10.56 4.04
C ARG A 26 13.82 -11.78 3.27
N TRP A 27 12.52 -11.97 3.20
CA TRP A 27 11.92 -13.08 2.46
C TRP A 27 12.15 -12.92 0.95
N LEU A 28 11.89 -11.72 0.42
CA LEU A 28 12.07 -11.39 -1.00
C LEU A 28 13.54 -11.46 -1.42
N LYS A 29 14.47 -11.03 -0.56
CA LYS A 29 15.91 -11.13 -0.82
C LYS A 29 16.39 -12.57 -1.03
N ASN A 30 15.70 -13.54 -0.43
CA ASN A 30 16.02 -14.98 -0.56
C ASN A 30 15.09 -15.71 -1.54
N TYR A 31 14.26 -14.97 -2.28
CA TYR A 31 13.33 -15.55 -3.24
C TYR A 31 14.09 -16.06 -4.48
N PRO A 32 13.99 -17.36 -4.83
CA PRO A 32 14.81 -17.95 -5.89
C PRO A 32 14.28 -17.68 -7.32
N GLY A 33 13.07 -17.13 -7.47
CA GLY A 33 12.43 -16.87 -8.76
C GLY A 33 12.66 -15.44 -9.26
N THR A 34 12.05 -15.11 -10.40
CA THR A 34 11.99 -13.73 -10.91
C THR A 34 10.98 -12.93 -10.11
N LEU A 35 11.40 -11.78 -9.58
CA LEU A 35 10.55 -10.85 -8.86
C LEU A 35 10.28 -9.61 -9.70
N VAL A 36 9.02 -9.26 -9.89
CA VAL A 36 8.61 -7.94 -10.39
C VAL A 36 7.84 -7.26 -9.28
N LEU A 37 8.36 -6.12 -8.86
CA LEU A 37 7.89 -5.37 -7.71
C LEU A 37 7.59 -3.94 -8.12
N ILE A 38 6.39 -3.47 -7.78
CA ILE A 38 6.00 -2.07 -7.85
C ILE A 38 5.95 -1.55 -6.41
N SER A 39 6.67 -0.47 -6.13
CA SER A 39 6.71 0.17 -4.81
C SER A 39 7.12 1.62 -4.95
N HIS A 40 6.59 2.48 -4.07
CA HIS A 40 7.09 3.85 -3.88
C HIS A 40 8.12 3.99 -2.74
N ASP A 41 8.41 2.91 -2.01
CA ASP A 41 9.35 2.91 -0.88
C ASP A 41 10.80 2.68 -1.34
N ARG A 42 11.64 3.72 -1.19
CA ARG A 42 13.05 3.73 -1.62
C ARG A 42 13.90 2.74 -0.81
N ASP A 43 13.73 2.74 0.51
CA ASP A 43 14.52 1.93 1.44
C ASP A 43 14.15 0.44 1.33
N PHE A 44 12.90 0.14 0.96
CA PHE A 44 12.46 -1.23 0.67
C PHE A 44 12.97 -1.74 -0.69
N LEU A 45 12.96 -0.91 -1.73
CA LEU A 45 13.41 -1.31 -3.07
C LEU A 45 14.92 -1.56 -3.12
N ASP A 46 15.72 -0.66 -2.53
CA ASP A 46 17.17 -0.67 -2.66
C ASP A 46 17.88 -2.00 -2.33
N PRO A 47 17.54 -2.72 -1.22
CA PRO A 47 18.17 -3.99 -0.89
C PRO A 47 17.63 -5.20 -1.66
N ILE A 48 16.50 -5.07 -2.36
CA ILE A 48 15.78 -6.18 -3.00
C ILE A 48 16.06 -6.25 -4.51
N VAL A 49 16.09 -5.10 -5.18
CA VAL A 49 16.08 -5.03 -6.65
C VAL A 49 17.48 -4.83 -7.23
N ASP A 50 17.71 -5.46 -8.37
CA ASP A 50 18.94 -5.40 -9.18
C ASP A 50 18.76 -4.63 -10.49
N LYS A 51 17.50 -4.35 -10.87
CA LYS A 51 17.11 -3.55 -12.04
C LYS A 51 15.90 -2.67 -11.71
N ILE A 52 15.89 -1.45 -12.26
CA ILE A 52 14.77 -0.52 -12.14
C ILE A 52 14.19 -0.25 -13.53
N LEU A 53 12.87 -0.41 -13.65
CA LEU A 53 12.10 0.02 -14.81
C LEU A 53 11.36 1.31 -14.45
N HIS A 54 11.84 2.44 -14.99
CA HIS A 54 11.26 3.76 -14.72
C HIS A 54 10.29 4.15 -15.85
N ILE A 55 9.05 4.45 -15.49
CA ILE A 55 8.00 4.88 -16.42
C ILE A 55 7.92 6.41 -16.40
N GLU A 56 8.27 7.06 -17.51
CA GLU A 56 8.26 8.51 -17.64
C GLU A 56 7.86 8.90 -19.07
N GLN A 57 7.00 9.92 -19.22
CA GLN A 57 6.54 10.40 -20.54
C GLN A 57 5.96 9.29 -21.45
N GLN A 58 5.22 8.34 -20.87
CA GLN A 58 4.69 7.16 -21.57
C GLN A 58 5.78 6.23 -22.16
N THR A 59 7.02 6.33 -21.69
CA THR A 59 8.14 5.47 -22.06
C THR A 59 8.65 4.68 -20.86
N LEU A 60 9.17 3.48 -21.13
CA LEU A 60 9.79 2.61 -20.12
C LEU A 60 11.31 2.67 -20.31
N ASN A 61 12.04 3.13 -19.29
CA ASN A 61 13.49 3.21 -19.29
C ASN A 61 14.07 2.20 -18.30
N GLU A 62 14.95 1.32 -18.77
CA GLU A 62 15.64 0.34 -17.92
C GLU A 62 16.95 0.92 -17.37
N TYR A 63 17.18 0.70 -16.07
CA TYR A 63 18.40 1.06 -15.37
C TYR A 63 18.92 -0.15 -14.60
N THR A 64 20.23 -0.37 -14.63
CA THR A 64 20.88 -1.47 -13.92
C THR A 64 21.43 -1.01 -12.57
N GLY A 65 21.24 -1.84 -11.55
CA GLY A 65 21.62 -1.59 -10.17
C GLY A 65 20.42 -1.35 -9.24
N ASN A 66 20.72 -1.02 -7.98
CA ASN A 66 19.74 -0.69 -6.96
C ASN A 66 19.09 0.69 -7.17
N TYR A 67 18.07 1.01 -6.38
CA TYR A 67 17.33 2.26 -6.47
C TYR A 67 18.24 3.51 -6.33
N SER A 68 19.17 3.50 -5.38
CA SER A 68 20.13 4.59 -5.15
C SER A 68 21.08 4.81 -6.33
N SER A 69 21.42 3.76 -7.08
CA SER A 69 22.20 3.87 -8.30
C SER A 69 21.37 4.44 -9.45
N PHE A 70 20.10 4.04 -9.55
CA PHE A 70 19.14 4.59 -10.51
C PHE A 70 18.96 6.10 -10.30
N GLU A 71 18.75 6.58 -9.07
CA GLU A 71 18.61 8.00 -8.78
C GLU A 71 19.85 8.80 -9.21
N ARG A 72 21.05 8.30 -8.91
CA ARG A 72 22.31 8.93 -9.33
C ARG A 72 22.47 8.97 -10.85
N GLN A 73 22.15 7.86 -11.54
CA GLN A 73 22.19 7.80 -13.01
C GLN A 73 21.18 8.77 -13.63
N ARG A 74 19.96 8.81 -13.10
CA ARG A 74 18.89 9.72 -13.54
C ARG A 74 19.29 11.17 -13.32
N ALA A 75 19.75 11.54 -12.12
CA ALA A 75 20.21 12.89 -11.81
C ALA A 75 21.35 13.34 -12.74
N THR A 76 22.31 12.46 -13.02
CA THR A 76 23.41 12.74 -13.95
C THR A 76 22.90 12.97 -15.37
N LYS A 77 21.98 12.12 -15.86
CA LYS A 77 21.37 12.25 -17.19
C LYS A 77 20.59 13.55 -17.33
N LEU A 78 19.80 13.90 -16.30
CA LEU A 78 19.04 15.14 -16.26
C LEU A 78 19.94 16.37 -16.23
N ALA A 79 20.98 16.39 -15.40
CA ALA A 79 21.94 17.48 -15.33
C ALA A 79 22.66 17.70 -16.68
N GLN A 80 23.05 16.61 -17.35
CA GLN A 80 23.63 16.68 -18.70
C GLN A 80 22.64 17.26 -19.71
N GLN A 81 21.39 16.79 -19.70
CA GLN A 81 20.36 17.28 -20.61
C GLN A 81 20.01 18.76 -20.33
N GLN A 82 19.95 19.18 -19.07
CA GLN A 82 19.73 20.57 -18.67
C GLN A 82 20.87 21.48 -19.14
N SER A 83 22.13 21.06 -18.98
CA SER A 83 23.29 21.80 -19.47
C SER A 83 23.28 21.92 -21.00
N LEU A 84 22.98 20.82 -21.72
CA LEU A 84 22.85 20.83 -23.18
C LEU A 84 21.72 21.76 -23.63
N TYR A 85 20.59 21.73 -22.94
CA TYR A 85 19.45 22.61 -23.20
C TYR A 85 19.80 24.08 -22.98
N GLN A 86 20.46 24.41 -21.87
CA GLN A 86 20.88 25.78 -21.56
C GLN A 86 21.87 26.31 -22.62
N HIS A 87 22.88 25.51 -22.99
CA HIS A 87 23.80 25.87 -24.07
C HIS A 87 23.10 26.01 -25.43
N GLN A 88 22.07 25.22 -25.71
CA GLN A 88 21.27 25.39 -26.91
C GLN A 88 20.46 26.69 -26.86
N GLN A 89 19.82 27.00 -25.73
CA GLN A 89 19.08 28.25 -25.56
C GLN A 89 19.98 29.48 -25.73
N GLU A 90 21.19 29.47 -25.17
CA GLU A 90 22.18 30.54 -25.35
C GLU A 90 22.54 30.74 -26.83
N LYS A 91 22.75 29.63 -27.56
CA LYS A 91 23.02 29.67 -29.01
C LYS A 91 21.83 30.22 -29.77
N VAL A 92 20.61 29.77 -29.45
CA VAL A 92 19.37 30.25 -30.07
C VAL A 92 19.22 31.75 -29.82
N ALA A 93 19.33 32.21 -28.58
CA ALA A 93 19.26 33.63 -28.23
C ALA A 93 20.31 34.46 -28.96
N HIS A 94 21.55 33.97 -29.06
CA HIS A 94 22.61 34.64 -29.80
C HIS A 94 22.30 34.75 -31.30
N LEU A 95 21.85 33.64 -31.94
CA LEU A 95 21.42 33.63 -33.34
C LEU A 95 20.25 34.58 -33.59
N GLN A 96 19.24 34.56 -32.71
CA GLN A 96 18.07 35.43 -32.75
C GLN A 96 18.50 36.90 -32.70
N SER A 97 19.34 37.27 -31.73
CA SER A 97 19.83 38.64 -31.57
C SER A 97 20.61 39.15 -32.79
N TYR A 98 21.30 38.25 -33.51
CA TYR A 98 22.01 38.59 -34.74
C TYR A 98 21.04 38.79 -35.89
N ILE A 99 20.04 37.91 -36.03
CA ILE A 99 18.98 38.04 -37.03
C ILE A 99 18.25 39.37 -36.82
N ASP A 100 17.79 39.66 -35.61
CA ASP A 100 17.03 40.87 -35.29
C ASP A 100 17.81 42.15 -35.60
N ARG A 101 19.12 42.17 -35.30
CA ARG A 101 19.99 43.33 -35.56
C ARG A 101 20.32 43.56 -37.04
N PHE A 102 20.35 42.51 -37.85
CA PHE A 102 20.89 42.58 -39.23
C PHE A 102 19.88 42.22 -40.33
N ARG A 103 18.64 41.86 -39.99
CA ARG A 103 17.56 41.52 -40.95
C ARG A 103 17.23 42.66 -41.93
N ALA A 104 17.32 43.91 -41.48
CA ALA A 104 16.99 45.09 -42.29
C ALA A 104 18.18 45.67 -43.09
N LYS A 105 19.41 45.16 -42.93
CA LYS A 105 20.60 45.68 -43.64
C LYS A 105 20.91 44.85 -44.88
N ALA A 106 20.79 45.46 -46.06
CA ALA A 106 21.01 44.81 -47.36
C ALA A 106 22.38 44.11 -47.48
N SER A 107 23.45 44.67 -46.90
CA SER A 107 24.80 44.08 -46.95
C SER A 107 24.97 42.82 -46.10
N LYS A 108 24.09 42.57 -45.13
CA LYS A 108 24.15 41.42 -44.20
C LYS A 108 22.97 40.46 -44.34
N ALA A 109 22.03 40.74 -45.25
CA ALA A 109 20.83 39.94 -45.49
C ALA A 109 21.15 38.45 -45.78
N LYS A 110 22.17 38.15 -46.59
CA LYS A 110 22.59 36.77 -46.90
C LYS A 110 23.12 36.01 -45.68
N GLN A 111 23.80 36.70 -44.76
CA GLN A 111 24.30 36.12 -43.51
C GLN A 111 23.16 35.89 -42.50
N ALA A 112 22.21 36.82 -42.42
CA ALA A 112 21.01 36.66 -41.60
C ALA A 112 20.13 35.49 -42.08
N GLN A 113 19.91 35.36 -43.40
CA GLN A 113 19.18 34.22 -44.00
C GLN A 113 19.86 32.86 -43.72
N SER A 114 21.19 32.80 -43.77
CA SER A 114 21.93 31.58 -43.41
C SER A 114 21.70 31.17 -41.94
N ARG A 115 21.73 32.14 -41.02
CA ARG A 115 21.49 31.92 -39.59
C ARG A 115 20.04 31.50 -39.30
N ILE A 116 19.06 32.04 -40.02
CA ILE A 116 17.65 31.59 -39.95
C ILE A 116 17.55 30.11 -40.34
N LYS A 117 18.18 29.72 -41.45
CA LYS A 117 18.19 28.32 -41.91
C LYS A 117 18.94 27.38 -40.97
N MET A 118 19.96 27.88 -40.24
CA MET A 118 20.62 27.11 -39.18
C MET A 118 19.71 26.90 -37.97
N LEU A 119 18.92 27.90 -37.61
CA LEU A 119 17.96 27.82 -36.50
C LEU A 119 16.82 26.86 -36.85
N GLU A 120 16.31 26.89 -38.09
CA GLU A 120 15.29 25.94 -38.59
C GLU A 120 15.75 24.48 -38.65
N ARG A 121 17.06 24.26 -38.82
CA ARG A 121 17.66 22.91 -38.88
C ARG A 121 18.11 22.38 -37.52
N MET A 122 18.04 23.20 -36.48
CA MET A 122 18.46 22.81 -35.14
C MET A 122 17.36 21.95 -34.51
N GLU A 123 17.68 20.71 -34.16
CA GLU A 123 16.78 19.86 -33.38
C GLU A 123 16.62 20.46 -31.99
N LEU A 124 15.39 20.81 -31.62
CA LEU A 124 15.09 21.36 -30.31
C LEU A 124 15.22 20.26 -29.26
N ILE A 125 16.15 20.44 -28.34
CA ILE A 125 16.26 19.58 -27.16
C ILE A 125 15.11 19.99 -26.23
N ALA A 126 14.32 19.01 -25.78
CA ALA A 126 13.30 19.27 -24.77
C ALA A 126 13.98 19.63 -23.43
N PRO A 127 13.44 20.60 -22.68
CA PRO A 127 13.96 20.92 -21.35
C PRO A 127 13.97 19.66 -20.48
N ALA A 128 15.07 19.44 -19.76
CA ALA A 128 15.12 18.48 -18.67
C ALA A 128 14.36 19.11 -17.49
N HIS A 129 13.04 19.00 -17.47
CA HIS A 129 12.27 19.33 -16.27
C HIS A 129 12.04 18.05 -15.48
N VAL A 130 12.62 18.02 -14.28
CA VAL A 130 12.08 17.27 -13.15
C VAL A 130 11.84 18.31 -12.08
N ASP A 131 10.87 19.19 -12.34
CA ASP A 131 10.30 19.97 -11.25
C ASP A 131 9.38 18.99 -10.52
N ASN A 132 9.58 18.83 -9.20
CA ASN A 132 8.56 18.22 -8.37
C ASN A 132 7.27 19.03 -8.61
N PRO A 133 6.19 18.43 -9.15
CA PRO A 133 4.98 19.17 -9.43
C PRO A 133 4.33 19.72 -8.15
N PHE A 134 4.78 19.26 -6.99
CA PHE A 134 4.32 19.66 -5.68
C PHE A 134 5.35 20.56 -5.00
N THR A 135 4.89 21.75 -4.60
CA THR A 135 5.68 22.69 -3.81
C THR A 135 4.77 23.27 -2.74
N PHE A 136 4.96 22.84 -1.49
CA PHE A 136 4.24 23.39 -0.36
C PHE A 136 5.14 23.47 0.86
N SER A 137 4.80 24.39 1.77
CA SER A 137 5.47 24.54 3.05
C SER A 137 4.44 24.76 4.14
N PHE A 138 4.78 24.35 5.36
CA PHE A 138 3.96 24.68 6.52
C PHE A 138 4.16 26.15 6.86
N ARG A 139 3.05 26.88 6.98
CA ARG A 139 3.09 28.25 7.46
C ARG A 139 3.31 28.25 8.97
N PRO A 140 4.06 29.24 9.51
CA PRO A 140 4.28 29.31 10.94
C PRO A 140 2.94 29.44 11.69
N PRO A 141 2.80 28.72 12.82
CA PRO A 141 1.58 28.76 13.62
C PRO A 141 1.38 30.13 14.26
N GLU A 142 0.11 30.47 14.55
CA GLU A 142 -0.24 31.76 15.19
C GLU A 142 0.19 31.83 16.67
N SER A 143 0.33 30.68 17.32
CA SER A 143 0.73 30.58 18.73
C SER A 143 1.39 29.24 19.00
N LEU A 144 2.44 29.26 19.83
CA LEU A 144 3.20 28.11 20.31
C LEU A 144 3.22 28.09 21.85
N PRO A 145 2.12 27.72 22.52
CA PRO A 145 2.12 27.59 23.96
C PRO A 145 3.01 26.42 24.41
N ASN A 146 3.63 26.54 25.58
CA ASN A 146 4.49 25.51 26.15
C ASN A 146 4.00 25.15 27.57
N PRO A 147 3.63 23.88 27.85
CA PRO A 147 3.53 22.74 26.92
C PRO A 147 2.31 22.85 25.99
N LEU A 148 2.32 22.13 24.86
CA LEU A 148 1.17 22.04 23.94
C LEU A 148 0.13 21.05 24.45
N LEU A 149 0.60 19.87 24.89
CA LEU A 149 -0.21 18.77 25.38
C LEU A 149 0.55 18.04 26.49
N ARG A 150 -0.13 17.78 27.61
CA ARG A 150 0.40 16.99 28.73
C ARG A 150 -0.54 15.85 29.06
N MET A 151 -0.02 14.66 29.19
CA MET A 151 -0.73 13.47 29.61
C MET A 151 -0.12 12.91 30.88
N GLU A 152 -0.96 12.67 31.89
CA GLU A 152 -0.55 12.06 33.15
C GLU A 152 -1.36 10.82 33.49
N LYS A 153 -0.67 9.67 33.53
CA LYS A 153 -1.24 8.35 33.89
C LYS A 153 -2.50 8.02 33.08
N VAL A 154 -2.50 8.39 31.79
CA VAL A 154 -3.66 8.23 30.93
C VAL A 154 -3.79 6.77 30.49
N SER A 155 -4.99 6.20 30.58
CA SER A 155 -5.29 4.89 30.01
C SER A 155 -6.25 5.05 28.84
N ALA A 156 -5.99 4.32 27.75
CA ALA A 156 -6.77 4.38 26.52
C ALA A 156 -7.33 3.00 26.19
N GLY A 157 -8.56 2.96 25.68
CA GLY A 157 -9.22 1.71 25.34
C GLY A 157 -10.59 1.94 24.70
N TYR A 158 -11.27 0.85 24.36
CA TYR A 158 -12.62 0.90 23.79
C TYR A 158 -13.59 0.14 24.70
N GLY A 159 -14.62 0.85 25.18
CA GLY A 159 -15.51 0.33 26.22
C GLY A 159 -14.70 -0.08 27.45
N ASP A 160 -14.85 -1.33 27.88
CA ASP A 160 -14.14 -1.86 29.05
C ASP A 160 -12.72 -2.38 28.74
N LYS A 161 -12.34 -2.47 27.46
CA LYS A 161 -11.04 -3.03 27.07
C LYS A 161 -9.97 -1.95 27.06
N VAL A 162 -9.11 -1.96 28.08
CA VAL A 162 -7.91 -1.12 28.13
C VAL A 162 -6.85 -1.66 27.17
N ILE A 163 -6.41 -0.82 26.23
CA ILE A 163 -5.35 -1.12 25.27
C ILE A 163 -4.02 -0.56 25.77
N LEU A 164 -4.00 0.70 26.21
CA LEU A 164 -2.82 1.38 26.70
C LEU A 164 -3.03 1.82 28.16
N LYS A 165 -2.00 1.69 28.98
CA LYS A 165 -2.03 1.95 30.42
C LYS A 165 -0.98 2.98 30.81
N SER A 166 -1.34 3.85 31.75
CA SER A 166 -0.41 4.76 32.43
C SER A 166 0.48 5.59 31.49
N ILE A 167 -0.05 6.05 30.36
CA ILE A 167 0.67 6.86 29.39
C ILE A 167 1.11 8.16 30.05
N LYS A 168 2.39 8.48 29.91
CA LYS A 168 2.98 9.76 30.31
C LYS A 168 3.67 10.35 29.09
N LEU A 169 3.12 11.45 28.58
CA LEU A 169 3.64 12.13 27.40
C LEU A 169 3.54 13.64 27.61
N ASN A 170 4.57 14.37 27.23
CA ASN A 170 4.58 15.83 27.28
C ASN A 170 5.09 16.36 25.96
N LEU A 171 4.21 17.00 25.19
CA LEU A 171 4.53 17.59 23.90
C LEU A 171 4.81 19.08 24.09
N VAL A 172 5.99 19.50 23.67
CA VAL A 172 6.42 20.91 23.66
C VAL A 172 6.59 21.37 22.21
N PRO A 173 6.54 22.69 21.93
CA PRO A 173 6.88 23.20 20.60
C PRO A 173 8.24 22.66 20.12
N GLY A 174 8.31 22.19 18.87
CA GLY A 174 9.49 21.56 18.30
C GLY A 174 9.69 20.08 18.62
N SER A 175 8.85 19.45 19.46
CA SER A 175 8.91 17.99 19.65
C SER A 175 8.66 17.25 18.34
N ARG A 176 9.56 16.33 17.96
CA ARG A 176 9.42 15.49 16.75
C ARG A 176 9.46 14.02 17.11
N ILE A 177 8.30 13.41 17.24
CA ILE A 177 8.15 12.06 17.79
C ILE A 177 7.72 11.08 16.70
N GLY A 178 8.46 9.98 16.56
CA GLY A 178 8.06 8.81 15.77
C GLY A 178 7.50 7.70 16.67
N LEU A 179 6.30 7.19 16.39
CA LEU A 179 5.75 6.03 17.13
C LEU A 179 6.08 4.72 16.42
N LEU A 180 6.71 3.82 17.15
CA LEU A 180 7.08 2.47 16.74
C LEU A 180 6.19 1.43 17.43
N GLY A 181 6.15 0.22 16.88
CA GLY A 181 5.42 -0.90 17.45
C GLY A 181 4.69 -1.74 16.40
N ARG A 182 4.26 -2.94 16.80
CA ARG A 182 3.54 -3.89 15.94
C ARG A 182 2.14 -3.41 15.57
N ASN A 183 1.59 -3.94 14.49
CA ASN A 183 0.19 -3.77 14.15
C ASN A 183 -0.70 -4.29 15.28
N GLY A 184 -1.66 -3.46 15.68
CA GLY A 184 -2.53 -3.75 16.82
C GLY A 184 -1.93 -3.44 18.21
N ALA A 185 -0.69 -2.96 18.30
CA ALA A 185 -0.08 -2.58 19.59
C ALA A 185 -0.76 -1.37 20.26
N GLY A 186 -1.49 -0.56 19.48
CA GLY A 186 -2.24 0.59 19.98
C GLY A 186 -1.80 1.96 19.47
N LYS A 187 -0.90 2.04 18.47
CA LYS A 187 -0.42 3.30 17.87
C LYS A 187 -1.57 4.23 17.44
N SER A 188 -2.50 3.75 16.62
CA SER A 188 -3.66 4.55 16.22
C SER A 188 -4.60 4.88 17.39
N THR A 189 -4.65 4.05 18.44
CA THR A 189 -5.40 4.37 19.67
C THR A 189 -4.75 5.55 20.41
N LEU A 190 -3.42 5.58 20.51
CA LEU A 190 -2.67 6.70 21.06
C LEU A 190 -2.90 7.97 20.25
N ILE A 191 -2.82 7.90 18.92
CA ILE A 191 -3.06 9.06 18.04
C ILE A 191 -4.50 9.58 18.20
N LYS A 192 -5.50 8.69 18.22
CA LYS A 192 -6.91 9.10 18.39
C LYS A 192 -7.15 9.80 19.73
N LEU A 193 -6.44 9.38 20.76
CA LEU A 193 -6.47 10.01 22.07
C LEU A 193 -5.79 11.39 22.03
N LEU A 194 -4.63 11.52 21.38
CA LEU A 194 -3.98 12.82 21.16
C LEU A 194 -4.83 13.77 20.32
N ALA A 195 -5.56 13.25 19.33
CA ALA A 195 -6.48 13.99 18.49
C ALA A 195 -7.78 14.40 19.22
N GLY A 196 -8.03 13.89 20.43
CA GLY A 196 -9.28 14.13 21.17
C GLY A 196 -10.51 13.43 20.58
N THR A 197 -10.31 12.49 19.65
CA THR A 197 -11.39 11.67 19.06
C THR A 197 -11.74 10.45 19.93
N LEU A 198 -10.87 10.09 20.85
CA LEU A 198 -11.08 9.03 21.84
C LEU A 198 -10.91 9.62 23.24
N GLU A 199 -11.93 9.47 24.08
CA GLU A 199 -11.87 9.89 25.48
C GLU A 199 -10.99 8.94 26.31
N PRO A 200 -10.20 9.47 27.27
CA PRO A 200 -9.40 8.64 28.17
C PRO A 200 -10.31 7.84 29.12
N LEU A 201 -9.95 6.58 29.37
CA LEU A 201 -10.63 5.76 30.38
C LEU A 201 -10.24 6.17 31.81
N SER A 202 -9.01 6.66 31.98
CA SER A 202 -8.49 7.18 33.25
C SER A 202 -7.36 8.17 32.98
N GLY A 203 -7.00 8.95 33.99
CA GLY A 203 -5.91 9.94 33.91
C GLY A 203 -6.37 11.29 33.35
N GLU A 204 -5.43 12.21 33.18
CA GLU A 204 -5.71 13.58 32.78
C GLU A 204 -4.95 13.98 31.52
N ILE A 205 -5.66 14.62 30.58
CA ILE A 205 -5.09 15.22 29.36
C ILE A 205 -5.27 16.73 29.47
N GLY A 206 -4.16 17.46 29.57
CA GLY A 206 -4.12 18.92 29.55
C GLY A 206 -3.73 19.44 28.18
N LEU A 207 -4.64 20.15 27.51
CA LEU A 207 -4.36 20.86 26.26
C LEU A 207 -4.16 22.35 26.54
N ALA A 208 -3.18 22.97 25.89
CA ALA A 208 -2.97 24.40 25.99
C ALA A 208 -4.07 25.22 25.31
N LYS A 209 -4.36 26.40 25.85
CA LYS A 209 -5.26 27.37 25.22
C LYS A 209 -4.64 27.84 23.90
N GLY A 210 -5.39 27.70 22.80
CA GLY A 210 -4.91 28.06 21.46
C GLY A 210 -4.22 26.94 20.70
N ILE A 211 -4.32 25.69 21.16
CA ILE A 211 -3.92 24.53 20.37
C ILE A 211 -4.74 24.46 19.07
N LYS A 212 -4.06 24.30 17.94
CA LYS A 212 -4.63 24.00 16.62
C LYS A 212 -4.05 22.66 16.18
N LEU A 213 -4.86 21.62 16.29
CA LEU A 213 -4.47 20.26 15.98
C LEU A 213 -4.75 19.95 14.51
N GLY A 214 -3.70 19.58 13.78
CA GLY A 214 -3.82 18.97 12.47
C GLY A 214 -3.71 17.46 12.64
N TYR A 215 -4.74 16.72 12.27
CA TYR A 215 -4.70 15.27 12.27
C TYR A 215 -4.80 14.81 10.83
N PHE A 216 -3.89 13.95 10.36
CA PHE A 216 -3.97 13.26 9.08
C PHE A 216 -4.07 11.76 9.36
N ALA A 217 -5.12 11.11 8.88
CA ALA A 217 -5.26 9.66 8.97
C ALA A 217 -6.02 9.12 7.77
N GLN A 218 -5.83 7.84 7.49
CA GLN A 218 -6.45 7.17 6.35
C GLN A 218 -7.99 7.30 6.32
N HIS A 219 -8.65 7.22 7.48
CA HIS A 219 -10.11 7.38 7.59
C HIS A 219 -10.59 8.81 7.25
N GLN A 220 -9.72 9.82 7.27
CA GLN A 220 -10.13 11.18 6.94
C GLN A 220 -10.45 11.41 5.46
N LEU A 221 -9.96 10.53 4.59
CA LEU A 221 -10.34 10.51 3.19
C LEU A 221 -11.87 10.35 3.03
N GLU A 222 -12.53 9.68 3.98
CA GLU A 222 -13.97 9.45 4.00
C GLU A 222 -14.77 10.67 4.47
N PHE A 223 -14.15 11.61 5.21
CA PHE A 223 -14.79 12.87 5.62
C PHE A 223 -14.79 13.93 4.52
N LEU A 224 -14.08 13.70 3.41
CA LEU A 224 -14.21 14.54 2.22
C LEU A 224 -15.61 14.40 1.64
N ARG A 225 -16.28 15.53 1.50
CA ARG A 225 -17.57 15.63 0.81
C ARG A 225 -17.39 15.40 -0.69
N ALA A 226 -17.82 14.22 -1.13
CA ALA A 226 -17.65 13.71 -2.49
C ALA A 226 -18.29 14.62 -3.56
N ASP A 227 -19.36 15.33 -3.20
CA ASP A 227 -20.09 16.27 -4.06
C ASP A 227 -19.40 17.63 -4.22
N GLU A 228 -18.35 17.90 -3.44
CA GLU A 228 -17.62 19.17 -3.45
C GLU A 228 -16.26 19.03 -4.14
N SER A 229 -15.83 20.12 -4.77
CA SER A 229 -14.51 20.29 -5.39
C SER A 229 -13.46 20.77 -4.38
N PRO A 230 -12.15 20.59 -4.66
CA PRO A 230 -11.07 21.11 -3.83
C PRO A 230 -11.25 22.59 -3.45
N LEU A 231 -11.68 23.40 -4.41
CA LEU A 231 -11.91 24.82 -4.20
C LEU A 231 -13.05 25.08 -3.23
N GLN A 232 -14.14 24.33 -3.32
CA GLN A 232 -15.29 24.47 -2.42
C GLN A 232 -14.94 24.07 -0.99
N HIS A 233 -14.16 22.99 -0.82
CA HIS A 233 -13.63 22.57 0.48
C HIS A 233 -12.82 23.69 1.13
N LEU A 234 -11.87 24.26 0.39
CA LEU A 234 -11.00 25.32 0.91
C LEU A 234 -11.77 26.65 1.14
N SER A 235 -12.70 26.98 0.24
CA SER A 235 -13.55 28.18 0.37
C SER A 235 -14.44 28.12 1.61
N ARG A 236 -14.87 26.93 2.04
CA ARG A 236 -15.61 26.77 3.31
C ARG A 236 -14.74 27.09 4.53
N ILE A 237 -13.48 26.65 4.53
CA ILE A 237 -12.55 26.90 5.62
C ILE A 237 -12.10 28.37 5.61
N ALA A 238 -11.99 28.97 4.43
CA ALA A 238 -11.49 30.32 4.21
C ALA A 238 -12.43 31.21 3.36
N PRO A 239 -13.66 31.51 3.84
CA PRO A 239 -14.67 32.22 3.05
C PRO A 239 -14.32 33.69 2.76
N ARG A 240 -13.32 34.23 3.48
CA ARG A 240 -12.87 35.63 3.34
C ARG A 240 -11.69 35.78 2.37
N VAL A 241 -11.16 34.69 1.84
CA VAL A 241 -9.98 34.69 0.97
C VAL A 241 -10.43 34.70 -0.50
N LEU A 242 -9.69 35.43 -1.33
CA LEU A 242 -9.98 35.51 -2.76
C LEU A 242 -9.81 34.13 -3.42
N GLU A 243 -10.76 33.77 -4.29
CA GLU A 243 -10.75 32.48 -4.99
C GLU A 243 -9.44 32.22 -5.73
N GLN A 244 -8.85 33.24 -6.37
CA GLN A 244 -7.56 33.11 -7.04
C GLN A 244 -6.44 32.66 -6.09
N GLN A 245 -6.39 33.20 -4.86
CA GLN A 245 -5.39 32.80 -3.87
C GLN A 245 -5.59 31.36 -3.40
N LEU A 246 -6.84 30.89 -3.35
CA LEU A 246 -7.17 29.50 -3.05
C LEU A 246 -6.74 28.57 -4.20
N ARG A 247 -6.95 28.99 -5.46
CA ARG A 247 -6.48 28.26 -6.66
C ARG A 247 -4.96 28.18 -6.70
N ASP A 248 -4.26 29.28 -6.45
CA ASP A 248 -2.79 29.33 -6.42
C ASP A 248 -2.23 28.39 -5.34
N TYR A 249 -2.86 28.37 -4.15
CA TYR A 249 -2.47 27.45 -3.07
C TYR A 249 -2.70 25.97 -3.43
N LEU A 250 -3.88 25.65 -3.97
CA LEU A 250 -4.22 24.29 -4.42
C LEU A 250 -3.31 23.83 -5.57
N GLY A 251 -2.81 24.76 -6.38
CA GLY A 251 -1.80 24.52 -7.42
C GLY A 251 -0.53 23.89 -6.87
N GLY A 252 -0.08 24.29 -5.68
CA GLY A 252 1.10 23.71 -5.00
C GLY A 252 0.93 22.26 -4.56
N PHE A 253 -0.31 21.78 -4.42
CA PHE A 253 -0.66 20.37 -4.15
C PHE A 253 -1.02 19.60 -5.45
N GLY A 254 -0.78 20.22 -6.62
CA GLY A 254 -1.02 19.64 -7.93
C GLY A 254 -2.48 19.61 -8.38
N PHE A 255 -3.33 20.47 -7.80
CA PHE A 255 -4.65 20.76 -8.35
C PHE A 255 -4.54 22.01 -9.24
N GLN A 256 -4.42 21.82 -10.54
CA GLN A 256 -4.29 22.89 -11.53
C GLN A 256 -5.41 22.82 -12.58
N GLY A 257 -5.74 23.95 -13.20
CA GLY A 257 -6.77 24.04 -14.23
C GLY A 257 -8.13 23.54 -13.76
N ASP A 258 -8.76 22.68 -14.55
CA ASP A 258 -10.11 22.17 -14.32
C ASP A 258 -10.20 21.26 -13.08
N LYS A 259 -9.10 20.61 -12.67
CA LYS A 259 -9.08 19.73 -11.49
C LYS A 259 -9.46 20.44 -10.19
N VAL A 260 -9.25 21.76 -10.12
CA VAL A 260 -9.58 22.57 -8.93
C VAL A 260 -11.11 22.66 -8.73
N SER A 261 -11.86 22.51 -9.83
CA SER A 261 -13.32 22.59 -9.85
C SER A 261 -13.99 21.23 -10.06
N GLU A 262 -13.21 20.16 -10.23
CA GLU A 262 -13.73 18.79 -10.32
C GLU A 262 -14.18 18.27 -8.95
N VAL A 263 -15.27 17.49 -8.94
CA VAL A 263 -15.82 16.91 -7.70
C VAL A 263 -14.93 15.79 -7.17
N THR A 264 -14.78 15.73 -5.84
CA THR A 264 -13.86 14.79 -5.19
C THR A 264 -14.32 13.34 -5.23
N GLU A 265 -15.57 13.04 -5.62
CA GLU A 265 -16.07 11.67 -5.81
C GLU A 265 -15.17 10.86 -6.77
N ARG A 266 -14.72 11.48 -7.85
CA ARG A 266 -13.93 10.84 -8.92
C ARG A 266 -12.44 10.74 -8.61
N PHE A 267 -11.99 11.35 -7.52
CA PHE A 267 -10.59 11.39 -7.17
C PHE A 267 -10.10 10.02 -6.73
N SER A 268 -8.89 9.69 -7.16
CA SER A 268 -8.11 8.59 -6.63
C SER A 268 -7.80 8.78 -5.14
N GLY A 269 -7.39 7.71 -4.46
CA GLY A 269 -6.97 7.77 -3.04
C GLY A 269 -5.85 8.80 -2.81
N GLY A 270 -4.87 8.87 -3.72
CA GLY A 270 -3.77 9.83 -3.62
C GLY A 270 -4.19 11.28 -3.87
N GLU A 271 -5.14 11.53 -4.78
CA GLU A 271 -5.72 12.87 -4.95
C GLU A 271 -6.52 13.30 -3.72
N LYS A 272 -7.29 12.39 -3.12
CA LYS A 272 -7.99 12.65 -1.86
C LYS A 272 -7.00 12.92 -0.72
N ALA A 273 -5.92 12.16 -0.62
CA ALA A 273 -4.87 12.35 0.39
C ALA A 273 -4.21 13.72 0.25
N ARG A 274 -3.84 14.12 -0.97
CA ARG A 274 -3.30 15.46 -1.26
C ARG A 274 -4.26 16.58 -0.86
N LEU A 275 -5.55 16.41 -1.14
CA LEU A 275 -6.57 17.39 -0.73
C LEU A 275 -6.67 17.49 0.80
N VAL A 276 -6.79 16.37 1.51
CA VAL A 276 -6.87 16.37 2.99
C VAL A 276 -5.65 17.07 3.58
N LEU A 277 -4.46 16.75 3.08
CA LEU A 277 -3.23 17.39 3.53
C LEU A 277 -3.24 18.90 3.27
N ALA A 278 -3.69 19.35 2.09
CA ALA A 278 -3.84 20.78 1.79
C ALA A 278 -4.80 21.48 2.77
N LEU A 279 -5.92 20.84 3.13
CA LEU A 279 -6.89 21.39 4.08
C LEU A 279 -6.31 21.50 5.50
N ILE A 280 -5.47 20.55 5.92
CA ILE A 280 -4.80 20.57 7.23
C ILE A 280 -3.72 21.65 7.27
N VAL A 281 -2.83 21.68 6.27
CA VAL A 281 -1.73 22.64 6.16
C VAL A 281 -2.27 24.07 6.16
N TRP A 282 -3.41 24.31 5.50
CA TRP A 282 -4.04 25.63 5.47
C TRP A 282 -4.41 26.18 6.85
N GLN A 283 -4.79 25.32 7.79
CA GLN A 283 -5.25 25.70 9.14
C GLN A 283 -4.11 26.16 10.06
N ARG A 284 -2.85 26.04 9.63
CA ARG A 284 -1.64 26.39 10.41
C ARG A 284 -1.62 25.69 11.79
N PRO A 285 -1.65 24.36 11.82
CA PRO A 285 -1.62 23.62 13.08
C PRO A 285 -0.31 23.85 13.83
N ASN A 286 -0.37 23.86 15.17
CA ASN A 286 0.80 23.87 16.05
C ASN A 286 1.11 22.49 16.66
N LEU A 287 0.19 21.53 16.51
CA LEU A 287 0.41 20.11 16.76
C LEU A 287 -0.09 19.33 15.54
N LEU A 288 0.81 18.60 14.89
CA LEU A 288 0.53 17.78 13.73
C LEU A 288 0.65 16.29 14.08
N LEU A 289 -0.43 15.55 13.87
CA LEU A 289 -0.51 14.11 14.08
C LEU A 289 -0.67 13.44 12.71
N LEU A 290 0.29 12.62 12.30
CA LEU A 290 0.27 11.93 11.02
C LEU A 290 0.21 10.41 11.25
N ASP A 291 -0.89 9.77 10.85
CA ASP A 291 -1.08 8.32 10.92
C ASP A 291 -0.95 7.74 9.49
N GLU A 292 0.20 7.12 9.22
CA GLU A 292 0.64 6.59 7.93
C GLU A 292 0.47 7.60 6.77
N PRO A 293 1.15 8.76 6.83
CA PRO A 293 0.93 9.86 5.88
C PRO A 293 1.38 9.54 4.45
N THR A 294 2.31 8.61 4.28
CA THR A 294 2.87 8.22 2.97
C THR A 294 1.97 7.23 2.21
N ASN A 295 0.97 6.65 2.88
CA ASN A 295 0.03 5.75 2.24
C ASN A 295 -0.75 6.48 1.14
N HIS A 296 -0.74 5.91 -0.06
CA HIS A 296 -1.37 6.49 -1.26
C HIS A 296 -0.72 7.78 -1.80
N LEU A 297 0.43 8.22 -1.27
CA LEU A 297 1.22 9.30 -1.86
C LEU A 297 2.26 8.76 -2.83
N ASP A 298 2.39 9.41 -3.98
CA ASP A 298 3.46 9.15 -4.93
C ASP A 298 4.82 9.63 -4.40
N LEU A 299 5.89 9.24 -5.11
CA LEU A 299 7.26 9.52 -4.70
C LEU A 299 7.53 11.03 -4.54
N ASP A 300 7.04 11.82 -5.48
CA ASP A 300 7.27 13.26 -5.54
C ASP A 300 6.55 13.99 -4.39
N MET A 301 5.31 13.58 -4.08
CA MET A 301 4.53 14.15 -2.98
C MET A 301 5.10 13.72 -1.62
N ARG A 302 5.58 12.49 -1.47
CA ARG A 302 6.29 12.05 -0.25
C ARG A 302 7.51 12.91 0.00
N GLN A 303 8.31 13.18 -1.04
CA GLN A 303 9.47 14.04 -0.91
C GLN A 303 9.09 15.47 -0.52
N ALA A 304 8.10 16.06 -1.19
CA ALA A 304 7.61 17.40 -0.83
C ALA A 304 7.09 17.47 0.61
N LEU A 305 6.42 16.41 1.09
CA LEU A 305 5.97 16.30 2.47
C LEU A 305 7.14 16.21 3.46
N THR A 306 8.14 15.37 3.19
CA THR A 306 9.34 15.26 4.03
C THR A 306 10.05 16.61 4.15
N GLU A 307 10.27 17.29 3.02
CA GLU A 307 10.90 18.61 2.98
C GLU A 307 10.09 19.64 3.77
N ALA A 308 8.76 19.67 3.58
CA ALA A 308 7.89 20.59 4.32
C ALA A 308 7.90 20.32 5.84
N LEU A 309 7.95 19.05 6.26
CA LEU A 309 7.98 18.67 7.67
C LEU A 309 9.31 19.03 8.36
N ILE A 310 10.43 19.05 7.63
CA ILE A 310 11.73 19.46 8.18
C ILE A 310 11.68 20.92 8.68
N ASP A 311 10.94 21.80 8.00
CA ASP A 311 10.82 23.22 8.39
C ASP A 311 9.64 23.50 9.34
N PHE A 312 8.93 22.46 9.79
CA PHE A 312 7.78 22.64 10.68
C PHE A 312 8.21 23.00 12.11
N GLU A 313 7.73 24.15 12.60
CA GLU A 313 8.04 24.71 13.93
C GLU A 313 7.16 24.15 15.07
N GLY A 314 6.03 23.52 14.73
CA GLY A 314 5.11 22.94 15.72
C GLY A 314 5.62 21.62 16.32
N ALA A 315 4.78 20.98 17.13
CA ALA A 315 5.04 19.60 17.55
C ALA A 315 4.51 18.62 16.50
N LEU A 316 5.31 17.61 16.18
CA LEU A 316 5.04 16.57 15.19
C LEU A 316 5.00 15.21 15.87
N VAL A 317 3.94 14.44 15.64
CA VAL A 317 3.86 13.02 16.00
C VAL A 317 3.52 12.23 14.75
N VAL A 318 4.43 11.35 14.33
CA VAL A 318 4.30 10.55 13.10
C VAL A 318 4.24 9.07 13.44
N VAL A 319 3.31 8.39 12.79
CA VAL A 319 3.28 6.94 12.67
C VAL A 319 3.44 6.63 11.21
N SER A 320 4.50 5.90 10.89
CA SER A 320 4.83 5.60 9.51
C SER A 320 5.59 4.29 9.45
N HIS A 321 5.43 3.56 8.37
CA HIS A 321 6.31 2.45 7.99
C HIS A 321 7.46 2.89 7.08
N ASP A 322 7.39 4.12 6.56
CA ASP A 322 8.44 4.74 5.76
C ASP A 322 9.62 5.16 6.67
N ARG A 323 10.73 4.42 6.55
CA ARG A 323 11.95 4.63 7.33
C ARG A 323 12.62 5.95 6.99
N HIS A 324 12.59 6.34 5.72
CA HIS A 324 13.19 7.59 5.26
C HIS A 324 12.47 8.80 5.87
N LEU A 325 11.13 8.79 5.88
CA LEU A 325 10.33 9.84 6.54
C LEU A 325 10.68 9.94 8.03
N LEU A 326 10.70 8.82 8.75
CA LEU A 326 11.01 8.81 10.19
C LEU A 326 12.43 9.32 10.47
N ARG A 327 13.45 8.82 9.77
CA ARG A 327 14.85 9.27 9.96
C ARG A 327 15.03 10.76 9.69
N SER A 328 14.28 11.33 8.75
CA SER A 328 14.46 12.72 8.33
C SER A 328 13.65 13.71 9.17
N THR A 329 12.53 13.27 9.77
CA THR A 329 11.56 14.16 10.41
C THR A 329 11.37 13.95 11.91
N THR A 330 11.91 12.89 12.50
CA THR A 330 11.74 12.57 13.93
C THR A 330 13.07 12.58 14.67
N ASP A 331 13.07 13.12 15.90
CA ASP A 331 14.23 13.18 16.79
C ASP A 331 14.11 12.14 17.92
N ASP A 332 12.89 11.97 18.45
CA ASP A 332 12.58 11.03 19.52
C ASP A 332 11.73 9.88 18.99
N LEU A 333 12.06 8.65 19.39
CA LEU A 333 11.28 7.46 19.05
C LEU A 333 10.56 6.96 20.30
N TYR A 334 9.28 6.58 20.17
CA TYR A 334 8.48 6.01 21.23
C TYR A 334 7.97 4.64 20.81
N LEU A 335 8.25 3.62 21.62
CA LEU A 335 7.81 2.26 21.40
C LEU A 335 6.46 2.03 22.08
N VAL A 336 5.50 1.56 21.29
CA VAL A 336 4.20 1.07 21.78
C VAL A 336 4.23 -0.45 21.79
N HIS A 337 4.35 -1.05 22.97
CA HIS A 337 4.31 -2.50 23.15
C HIS A 337 3.69 -2.87 24.51
N ASP A 338 3.07 -4.05 24.60
CA ASP A 338 2.45 -4.61 25.83
C ASP A 338 1.54 -3.64 26.62
N GLY A 339 0.87 -2.76 25.88
CA GLY A 339 -0.04 -1.77 26.44
C GLY A 339 0.67 -0.62 27.15
N GLN A 340 1.95 -0.41 26.92
CA GLN A 340 2.74 0.72 27.41
C GLN A 340 3.27 1.56 26.24
N VAL A 341 3.65 2.80 26.57
CA VAL A 341 4.21 3.77 25.63
C VAL A 341 5.46 4.32 26.29
N GLU A 342 6.63 3.89 25.81
CA GLU A 342 7.92 4.21 26.41
C GLU A 342 8.86 4.83 25.37
N PRO A 343 9.77 5.74 25.78
CA PRO A 343 10.83 6.20 24.90
C PRO A 343 11.72 5.03 24.47
N PHE A 344 12.07 4.98 23.19
CA PHE A 344 12.99 3.99 22.64
C PHE A 344 14.38 4.61 22.56
N GLU A 345 15.32 4.08 23.34
CA GLU A 345 16.73 4.49 23.28
C GLU A 345 17.43 3.76 22.13
N GLY A 346 17.51 4.40 20.96
CA GLY A 346 18.16 3.85 19.77
C GLY A 346 17.64 4.49 18.49
N ASP A 347 18.13 4.02 17.35
CA ASP A 347 17.63 4.41 16.04
C ASP A 347 16.71 3.34 15.41
N LEU A 348 16.32 3.53 14.15
CA LEU A 348 15.46 2.55 13.45
C LEU A 348 16.18 1.22 13.18
N ASP A 349 17.51 1.22 13.08
CA ASP A 349 18.31 0.00 12.88
C ASP A 349 18.38 -0.80 14.18
N ASP A 350 18.51 -0.14 15.32
CA ASP A 350 18.41 -0.74 16.66
C ASP A 350 17.02 -1.34 16.90
N TYR A 351 15.96 -0.63 16.49
CA TYR A 351 14.59 -1.15 16.57
C TYR A 351 14.42 -2.44 15.76
N GLN A 352 15.00 -2.51 14.55
CA GLN A 352 15.01 -3.73 13.75
C GLN A 352 15.72 -4.88 14.46
N GLN A 353 16.83 -4.62 15.18
CA GLN A 353 17.52 -5.66 15.95
C GLN A 353 16.68 -6.13 17.13
N TRP A 354 16.10 -5.19 17.87
CA TRP A 354 15.20 -5.47 19.00
C TRP A 354 14.05 -6.40 18.59
N LEU A 355 13.42 -6.16 17.43
CA LEU A 355 12.36 -7.02 16.90
C LEU A 355 12.80 -8.45 16.62
N VAL A 356 14.00 -8.62 16.07
CA VAL A 356 14.56 -9.97 15.80
C VAL A 356 14.82 -10.72 17.09
N ASP A 357 15.35 -10.02 18.09
CA ASP A 357 15.64 -10.63 19.38
C ASP A 357 14.35 -10.98 20.14
N LEU A 358 13.31 -10.15 20.02
CA LEU A 358 11.97 -10.46 20.54
C LEU A 358 11.40 -11.73 19.90
N GLN A 359 11.44 -11.85 18.56
CA GLN A 359 11.00 -13.07 17.86
C GLN A 359 11.80 -14.30 18.27
N ARG A 360 13.12 -14.17 18.48
CA ARG A 360 13.97 -15.27 18.96
C ARG A 360 13.58 -15.71 20.36
N GLN A 361 13.27 -14.76 21.25
CA GLN A 361 12.83 -15.05 22.62
C GLN A 361 11.45 -15.72 22.63
N GLU A 362 10.49 -15.21 21.85
CA GLU A 362 9.17 -15.86 21.68
C GLU A 362 9.32 -17.30 21.16
N SER A 363 10.19 -17.51 20.15
CA SER A 363 10.47 -18.83 19.59
C SER A 363 11.17 -19.79 20.55
N GLN A 364 11.95 -19.26 21.50
CA GLN A 364 12.65 -20.05 22.53
C GLN A 364 11.75 -20.37 23.73
N GLN A 365 10.79 -19.50 24.06
CA GLN A 365 9.78 -19.76 25.11
C GLN A 365 8.72 -20.76 24.66
N ASP A 366 8.37 -20.81 23.37
CA ASP A 366 7.46 -21.82 22.81
C ASP A 366 8.14 -23.17 22.51
N ALA A 367 9.45 -23.30 22.72
CA ALA A 367 10.11 -24.59 22.72
C ALA A 367 9.81 -25.31 24.04
N PRO A 368 9.29 -26.55 24.03
CA PRO A 368 8.90 -27.22 25.27
C PRO A 368 10.12 -27.35 26.18
N GLU A 369 10.00 -26.81 27.39
CA GLU A 369 11.01 -26.91 28.44
C GLU A 369 11.48 -28.36 28.55
N LYS A 370 12.76 -28.59 28.24
CA LYS A 370 13.41 -29.82 28.66
C LYS A 370 13.59 -29.73 30.17
N GLU A 371 12.60 -30.20 30.91
CA GLU A 371 12.71 -30.47 32.34
C GLU A 371 13.96 -31.32 32.60
N SER A 372 14.98 -30.68 33.17
CA SER A 372 16.12 -31.33 33.77
C SER A 372 15.76 -31.71 35.22
N GLY A 373 15.42 -32.98 35.45
CA GLY A 373 15.48 -33.57 36.79
C GLY A 373 14.43 -34.63 37.12
N GLY A 374 14.60 -35.87 36.64
CA GLY A 374 13.89 -37.03 37.21
C GLY A 374 13.76 -38.26 36.30
N ASN A 375 14.64 -39.25 36.50
CA ASN A 375 14.56 -40.65 36.00
C ASN A 375 14.37 -40.90 34.48
N SER A 376 15.51 -40.86 33.77
CA SER A 376 15.68 -41.08 32.32
C SER A 376 15.31 -42.47 31.77
N ALA A 377 15.00 -43.46 32.61
CA ALA A 377 14.60 -44.79 32.16
C ALA A 377 13.07 -44.97 32.02
N GLN A 378 12.29 -44.36 32.92
CA GLN A 378 10.83 -44.46 32.91
C GLN A 378 10.22 -43.60 31.79
N ALA A 379 10.71 -42.36 31.65
CA ALA A 379 10.24 -41.41 30.63
C ALA A 379 10.46 -41.91 29.19
N ARG A 380 11.59 -42.57 28.91
CA ARG A 380 11.87 -43.16 27.58
C ARG A 380 10.95 -44.34 27.23
N LYS A 381 10.48 -45.08 28.24
CA LYS A 381 9.57 -46.22 28.05
C LYS A 381 8.13 -45.76 27.82
N ASP A 382 7.70 -44.74 28.57
CA ASP A 382 6.37 -44.13 28.40
C ASP A 382 6.27 -43.30 27.11
N GLN A 383 7.35 -42.64 26.69
CA GLN A 383 7.39 -41.91 25.41
C GLN A 383 7.29 -42.87 24.22
N LYS A 384 8.02 -43.99 24.23
CA LYS A 384 7.88 -45.03 23.18
C LYS A 384 6.49 -45.67 23.16
N ARG A 385 5.84 -45.81 24.33
CA ARG A 385 4.48 -46.35 24.43
C ARG A 385 3.45 -45.37 23.87
N ARG A 386 3.53 -44.08 24.23
CA ARG A 386 2.66 -43.02 23.71
C ARG A 386 2.87 -42.79 22.20
N GLU A 387 4.10 -42.87 21.70
CA GLU A 387 4.37 -42.79 20.26
C GLU A 387 3.83 -44.00 19.49
N ALA A 388 3.89 -45.20 20.07
CA ALA A 388 3.30 -46.40 19.48
C ALA A 388 1.76 -46.35 19.49
N GLU A 389 1.14 -45.87 20.57
CA GLU A 389 -0.31 -45.64 20.68
C GLU A 389 -0.78 -44.53 19.72
N PHE A 390 -0.02 -43.44 19.60
CA PHE A 390 -0.33 -42.37 18.65
C PHE A 390 -0.16 -42.83 17.19
N ARG A 391 0.86 -43.63 16.88
CA ARG A 391 1.05 -44.23 15.54
C ARG A 391 -0.06 -45.20 15.19
N THR A 392 -0.57 -45.97 16.15
CA THR A 392 -1.71 -46.88 15.92
C THR A 392 -3.03 -46.11 15.75
N GLN A 393 -3.26 -45.04 16.52
CA GLN A 393 -4.42 -44.16 16.37
C GLN A 393 -4.42 -43.37 15.06
N THR A 394 -3.24 -42.96 14.57
CA THR A 394 -3.11 -42.19 13.31
C THR A 394 -2.95 -43.05 12.06
N GLN A 395 -2.72 -44.36 12.19
CA GLN A 395 -2.65 -45.31 11.07
C GLN A 395 -3.90 -45.34 10.17
N PRO A 396 -5.16 -45.37 10.68
CA PRO A 396 -6.34 -45.36 9.82
C PRO A 396 -6.49 -44.05 9.04
N LEU A 397 -6.16 -42.90 9.65
CA LEU A 397 -6.20 -41.59 9.00
C LEU A 397 -5.13 -41.49 7.90
N ARG A 398 -3.91 -41.98 8.14
CA ARG A 398 -2.85 -42.04 7.12
C ARG A 398 -3.22 -42.95 5.95
N LYS A 399 -3.89 -44.08 6.20
CA LYS A 399 -4.43 -44.93 5.12
C LYS A 399 -5.54 -44.24 4.33
N GLN A 400 -6.39 -43.43 4.97
CA GLN A 400 -7.39 -42.63 4.27
C GLN A 400 -6.76 -41.54 3.42
N ILE A 401 -5.74 -40.83 3.92
CA ILE A 401 -5.00 -39.82 3.17
C ILE A 401 -4.34 -40.45 1.93
N ALA A 402 -3.60 -41.55 2.10
CA ALA A 402 -2.95 -42.24 0.99
C ALA A 402 -3.97 -42.73 -0.07
N LYS A 403 -5.16 -43.19 0.37
CA LYS A 403 -6.23 -43.59 -0.55
C LYS A 403 -6.81 -42.39 -1.31
N LEU A 404 -6.98 -41.24 -0.66
CA LEU A 404 -7.46 -40.01 -1.28
C LEU A 404 -6.42 -39.44 -2.25
N GLU A 405 -5.13 -39.49 -1.93
CA GLU A 405 -4.04 -39.09 -2.82
C GLU A 405 -4.02 -39.95 -4.08
N GLN A 406 -4.16 -41.27 -3.94
CA GLN A 406 -4.24 -42.19 -5.09
C GLN A 406 -5.49 -41.96 -5.95
N GLN A 407 -6.61 -41.56 -5.34
CA GLN A 407 -7.82 -41.17 -6.07
C GLN A 407 -7.65 -39.85 -6.80
N MET A 408 -6.98 -38.87 -6.19
CA MET A 408 -6.66 -37.59 -6.83
C MET A 408 -5.72 -37.78 -8.02
N GLU A 409 -4.70 -38.63 -7.90
CA GLU A 409 -3.79 -38.94 -8.99
C GLU A 409 -4.51 -39.61 -10.17
N LYS A 410 -5.41 -40.56 -9.88
CA LYS A 410 -6.24 -41.21 -10.90
C LYS A 410 -7.20 -40.23 -11.59
N LEU A 411 -7.90 -39.41 -10.82
CA LEU A 411 -8.80 -38.38 -11.37
C LEU A 411 -8.04 -37.30 -12.16
N GLY A 412 -6.81 -36.96 -11.75
CA GLY A 412 -5.93 -36.07 -12.49
C GLY A 412 -5.52 -36.65 -13.84
N ALA A 413 -5.18 -37.94 -13.90
CA ALA A 413 -4.87 -38.62 -15.15
C ALA A 413 -6.09 -38.74 -16.09
N GLU A 414 -7.29 -39.02 -15.55
CA GLU A 414 -8.54 -39.02 -16.31
C GLU A 414 -8.88 -37.62 -16.85
N LEU A 415 -8.64 -36.56 -16.06
CA LEU A 415 -8.88 -35.19 -16.48
C LEU A 415 -7.89 -34.76 -17.58
N ALA A 416 -6.61 -35.12 -17.46
CA ALA A 416 -5.61 -34.87 -18.49
C ALA A 416 -5.94 -35.58 -19.81
N ALA A 417 -6.43 -36.83 -19.75
CA ALA A 417 -6.85 -37.57 -20.95
C ALA A 417 -8.07 -36.94 -21.63
N VAL A 418 -9.01 -36.38 -20.85
CA VAL A 418 -10.17 -35.65 -21.39
C VAL A 418 -9.75 -34.30 -21.99
N GLU A 419 -8.82 -33.59 -21.34
CA GLU A 419 -8.25 -32.34 -21.87
C GLU A 419 -7.47 -32.57 -23.17
N GLU A 420 -6.74 -33.68 -23.29
CA GLU A 420 -6.02 -34.05 -24.51
C GLU A 420 -6.98 -34.43 -25.65
N GLN A 421 -8.09 -35.11 -25.35
CA GLN A 421 -9.17 -35.37 -26.31
C GLN A 421 -9.91 -34.10 -26.77
N LEU A 422 -10.00 -33.10 -25.90
CA LEU A 422 -10.59 -31.78 -26.22
C LEU A 422 -9.60 -30.85 -26.96
N ALA A 423 -8.29 -31.12 -26.85
CA ALA A 423 -7.23 -30.37 -27.52
C ALA A 423 -6.99 -30.81 -28.97
N ASP A 424 -7.54 -31.96 -29.40
CA ASP A 424 -7.42 -32.45 -30.78
C ASP A 424 -8.33 -31.64 -31.75
N PRO A 425 -7.78 -30.82 -32.67
CA PRO A 425 -8.57 -29.94 -33.54
C PRO A 425 -9.39 -30.69 -34.60
N ALA A 426 -9.17 -32.00 -34.76
CA ALA A 426 -9.84 -32.83 -35.75
C ALA A 426 -11.27 -33.26 -35.33
N ALA A 427 -11.57 -33.32 -34.03
CA ALA A 427 -12.91 -33.71 -33.54
C ALA A 427 -13.97 -32.60 -33.69
N VAL A 428 -13.55 -31.35 -33.93
CA VAL A 428 -14.45 -30.18 -33.99
C VAL A 428 -14.85 -29.82 -35.44
N ARG A 429 -14.41 -30.59 -36.44
CA ARG A 429 -14.80 -30.38 -37.85
C ARG A 429 -15.67 -31.53 -38.38
N HIS A 430 -16.97 -31.47 -38.14
CA HIS A 430 -17.97 -31.81 -39.16
C HIS A 430 -19.29 -31.03 -38.94
N GLN A 431 -19.89 -30.67 -40.07
CA GLN A 431 -20.87 -29.60 -40.32
C GLN A 431 -22.24 -29.70 -39.62
N PRO A 432 -22.98 -28.57 -39.57
CA PRO A 432 -24.39 -28.53 -39.18
C PRO A 432 -25.29 -28.77 -40.40
N GLN A 433 -26.17 -29.78 -40.37
CA GLN A 433 -27.41 -29.79 -41.16
C GLN A 433 -28.36 -30.94 -40.78
N GLY A 434 -29.53 -30.58 -40.26
CA GLY A 434 -30.83 -31.10 -40.71
C GLY A 434 -31.33 -32.47 -40.24
N ARG A 435 -32.47 -32.43 -39.51
CA ARG A 435 -33.62 -33.37 -39.54
C ARG A 435 -33.42 -34.77 -38.94
N THR A 436 -33.95 -35.01 -37.73
CA THR A 436 -35.28 -35.62 -37.44
C THR A 436 -35.46 -37.05 -37.96
N ASP A 437 -35.44 -38.03 -37.05
CA ASP A 437 -36.36 -39.19 -36.93
C ASP A 437 -35.82 -40.15 -35.84
N ARG A 438 -36.37 -40.18 -34.61
CA ARG A 438 -37.57 -40.90 -34.10
C ARG A 438 -37.14 -42.05 -33.13
N PRO A 439 -38.02 -42.66 -32.29
CA PRO A 439 -37.99 -42.57 -30.81
C PRO A 439 -38.08 -43.97 -30.11
N PRO A 440 -38.77 -44.19 -28.96
CA PRO A 440 -38.50 -43.80 -27.56
C PRO A 440 -38.35 -45.02 -26.60
N ALA A 441 -37.67 -44.87 -25.46
CA ALA A 441 -37.76 -45.84 -24.35
C ALA A 441 -38.46 -45.23 -23.12
N LYS A 442 -39.79 -45.42 -23.16
CA LYS A 442 -40.82 -45.56 -22.10
C LYS A 442 -40.52 -45.15 -20.65
N ALA A 443 -41.44 -44.36 -20.12
CA ALA A 443 -41.58 -44.01 -18.72
C ALA A 443 -42.72 -44.79 -18.02
N LYS A 444 -42.52 -45.08 -16.71
CA LYS A 444 -43.49 -45.28 -15.60
C LYS A 444 -44.31 -46.59 -15.55
N PRO A 445 -45.02 -46.98 -14.45
CA PRO A 445 -45.19 -46.36 -13.11
C PRO A 445 -45.18 -47.32 -11.86
N GLY A 446 -45.02 -46.69 -10.68
CA GLY A 446 -45.56 -46.95 -9.32
C GLY A 446 -46.07 -48.33 -8.82
N GLN A 447 -45.77 -48.61 -7.55
CA GLN A 447 -46.67 -49.34 -6.64
C GLN A 447 -46.55 -48.82 -5.19
N ILE A 448 -47.62 -48.20 -4.71
CA ILE A 448 -47.99 -48.08 -3.30
C ILE A 448 -49.16 -49.06 -3.10
N ARG A 449 -49.06 -49.98 -2.14
CA ARG A 449 -50.21 -50.48 -1.38
C ARG A 449 -49.74 -50.98 0.00
N ALA A 450 -50.51 -50.58 1.00
CA ALA A 450 -50.29 -50.79 2.42
C ALA A 450 -50.65 -52.22 2.89
N GLY A 451 -49.99 -52.67 3.96
CA GLY A 451 -50.39 -53.80 4.79
C GLY A 451 -49.77 -53.66 6.18
N ARG A 452 -50.61 -53.50 7.20
CA ARG A 452 -50.26 -53.50 8.63
C ARG A 452 -49.68 -54.86 9.03
N ASP A 453 -48.73 -54.89 9.97
CA ASP A 453 -48.94 -55.55 11.27
C ASP A 453 -47.75 -55.38 12.23
N ARG A 454 -48.08 -55.63 13.50
CA ARG A 454 -47.44 -55.24 14.75
C ARG A 454 -46.18 -56.03 15.12
N ASN A 455 -45.54 -55.51 16.17
CA ASN A 455 -44.75 -56.16 17.22
C ASN A 455 -43.21 -56.21 17.07
N ASP A 456 -42.60 -55.36 17.91
CA ASP A 456 -41.71 -55.73 19.02
C ASP A 456 -40.25 -56.17 18.79
N LEU A 457 -39.43 -55.54 19.64
CA LEU A 457 -38.15 -55.96 20.22
C LEU A 457 -36.84 -55.57 19.50
N ALA A 458 -36.26 -54.51 20.08
CA ALA A 458 -34.91 -54.45 20.64
C ALA A 458 -33.68 -54.65 19.73
N GLY A 459 -32.83 -53.62 19.70
CA GLY A 459 -31.38 -53.81 19.57
C GLY A 459 -30.64 -52.76 18.74
N GLY A 460 -29.93 -51.86 19.43
CA GLY A 460 -28.54 -51.55 19.06
C GLY A 460 -28.24 -50.39 18.11
N ALA A 461 -27.64 -49.36 18.71
CA ALA A 461 -26.51 -48.58 18.20
C ALA A 461 -26.69 -47.58 17.03
N GLY A 462 -26.30 -46.33 17.32
CA GLY A 462 -25.26 -45.66 16.51
C GLY A 462 -25.66 -44.42 15.73
N THR A 463 -24.91 -43.34 15.98
CA THR A 463 -24.62 -42.20 15.09
C THR A 463 -25.65 -41.05 14.97
N ALA A 464 -25.42 -40.00 15.77
CA ALA A 464 -25.53 -38.61 15.34
C ALA A 464 -24.35 -38.32 14.37
N GLY A 465 -24.43 -37.50 13.32
CA GLY A 465 -25.33 -36.40 13.03
C GLY A 465 -24.44 -35.28 12.47
N THR A 466 -24.24 -35.26 11.15
CA THR A 466 -23.45 -34.24 10.45
C THR A 466 -24.41 -33.29 9.73
N VAL A 467 -24.30 -31.99 10.02
CA VAL A 467 -25.02 -30.91 9.32
C VAL A 467 -24.00 -29.99 8.64
N ASN A 468 -24.16 -29.91 7.31
CA ASN A 468 -23.86 -28.85 6.34
C ASN A 468 -23.00 -27.62 6.70
N ALA A 469 -22.03 -27.34 5.81
CA ALA A 469 -21.91 -26.13 4.98
C ALA A 469 -20.79 -26.40 3.93
N GLY A 470 -20.86 -26.14 2.62
CA GLY A 470 -21.72 -25.25 1.84
C GLY A 470 -20.86 -24.22 1.09
N VAL A 471 -20.03 -24.64 0.10
CA VAL A 471 -19.30 -23.71 -0.79
C VAL A 471 -19.74 -23.94 -2.24
N ARG A 472 -20.48 -22.97 -2.80
CA ARG A 472 -20.80 -22.88 -4.24
C ARG A 472 -19.81 -21.91 -4.90
N ARG A 473 -19.07 -22.41 -5.90
CA ARG A 473 -18.33 -21.61 -6.89
C ARG A 473 -19.32 -20.93 -7.84
N LEU A 474 -19.13 -19.64 -8.10
CA LEU A 474 -19.71 -18.95 -9.27
C LEU A 474 -18.56 -18.47 -10.17
N SER A 475 -18.54 -18.96 -11.40
CA SER A 475 -17.64 -18.58 -12.48
C SER A 475 -18.10 -17.26 -13.12
N PHE A 476 -17.17 -16.34 -13.41
CA PHE A 476 -17.43 -15.21 -14.30
C PHE A 476 -16.59 -15.29 -15.57
N ARG A 477 -17.29 -15.22 -16.70
CA ARG A 477 -16.80 -15.25 -18.08
C ARG A 477 -16.14 -13.92 -18.44
N LEU A 478 -14.97 -13.97 -19.07
CA LEU A 478 -14.47 -12.87 -19.91
C LEU A 478 -15.34 -12.75 -21.16
N CYS A 479 -15.95 -11.58 -21.37
CA CYS A 479 -16.61 -11.20 -22.61
C CYS A 479 -15.74 -10.16 -23.32
N LYS A 480 -15.09 -10.56 -24.41
CA LYS A 480 -14.56 -9.65 -25.44
C LYS A 480 -15.76 -9.02 -26.16
N LYS A 481 -15.87 -7.69 -26.17
CA LYS A 481 -16.68 -6.95 -27.16
C LYS A 481 -15.81 -5.94 -27.88
N ALA A 482 -15.68 -6.16 -29.18
CA ALA A 482 -15.13 -5.24 -30.15
C ALA A 482 -16.14 -4.11 -30.47
N TYR A 483 -15.60 -2.97 -30.91
CA TYR A 483 -16.34 -1.86 -31.53
C TYR A 483 -17.07 -2.32 -32.81
N PRO A 484 -18.20 -1.70 -33.17
CA PRO A 484 -18.76 -1.78 -34.52
C PRO A 484 -18.24 -0.64 -35.43
N PRO A 485 -18.01 -0.88 -36.73
CA PRO A 485 -17.97 0.14 -37.76
C PRO A 485 -19.22 0.07 -38.64
N GLU A 486 -20.02 1.13 -38.76
CA GLU A 486 -20.86 1.35 -39.96
C GLU A 486 -20.99 2.85 -40.27
N TRP A 487 -20.72 3.15 -41.55
CA TRP A 487 -20.98 4.41 -42.25
C TRP A 487 -22.44 4.46 -42.74
N SER A 488 -23.10 5.63 -42.73
CA SER A 488 -23.51 6.39 -43.94
C SER A 488 -24.70 7.36 -43.76
N ARG A 489 -24.42 8.63 -44.06
CA ARG A 489 -25.19 9.70 -44.74
C ARG A 489 -26.75 9.74 -44.68
N GLY A 490 -27.26 10.91 -44.28
CA GLY A 490 -28.06 11.76 -45.19
C GLY A 490 -29.50 12.09 -44.78
N ALA A 491 -29.69 13.29 -44.20
CA ALA A 491 -30.74 14.26 -44.53
C ALA A 491 -30.34 15.62 -43.94
#